data_AF-A0A2P5MQY1-F1
#
_entry.id   AF-A0A2P5MQY1-F1
#
_cell.length_a   1.000
_cell.length_b   1.000
_cell.length_c   1.000
_cell.angle_alpha   90.00
_cell.angle_beta   90.00
_cell.angle_gamma   90.00
#
_symmetry.space_group_name_H-M   'P 1'
#
loop_
_entity.id
_entity.type
_entity.pdbx_description
1 polymer ?
#
loop_
_entity_poly.entity_id
_entity_poly.type
_entity_poly.pdbx_seq_one_letter_code
_entity_poly.pdbx_strand_id
1 'polypeptide(L)'
;MAKCHTCSAPLPANTQHCSYCGVRNDVDIRGKHHYRVVSRDTPCICPECDVSLETIELDIQPPLQIERCSRCFGLFFQPGEVESLLESAVSPVFEINLELIGNINNDRYRTDRPVKYLKCPECQNIMNRVAYGHRSGVVIDQCKIHGVWLDGGEITHLLEWKKAGGQILADKKLQEREQKRRRPASPGRDVDNLLERCSKPASKSEFELVESIADFIFRVFQ
;
A
#
# COMPACT_ATOMS: atom_id res chain seq x y z
N MET A 1 3.15 26.94 -11.71
CA MET A 1 1.99 26.07 -12.05
C MET A 1 2.44 25.06 -13.09
N ALA A 2 2.13 23.77 -12.87
CA ALA A 2 2.35 22.74 -13.88
C ALA A 2 1.40 22.96 -15.07
N LYS A 3 1.78 22.47 -16.25
CA LYS A 3 0.98 22.54 -17.48
C LYS A 3 0.58 21.13 -17.91
N CYS A 4 -0.56 21.03 -18.58
CA CYS A 4 -1.02 19.77 -19.13
C CYS A 4 -0.09 19.32 -20.28
N HIS A 5 0.34 18.06 -20.29
CA HIS A 5 1.24 17.54 -21.33
C HIS A 5 0.55 17.39 -22.70
N THR A 6 -0.79 17.35 -22.74
CA THR A 6 -1.57 17.19 -23.98
C THR A 6 -2.00 18.54 -24.55
N CYS A 7 -2.67 19.39 -23.76
CA CYS A 7 -3.24 20.65 -24.25
C CYS A 7 -2.50 21.90 -23.78
N SER A 8 -1.43 21.76 -22.99
CA SER A 8 -0.63 22.87 -22.43
C SER A 8 -1.37 23.83 -21.50
N ALA A 9 -2.65 23.60 -21.21
CA ALA A 9 -3.43 24.39 -20.27
C ALA A 9 -2.85 24.30 -18.84
N PRO A 10 -2.99 25.35 -18.01
CA PRO A 10 -2.54 25.31 -16.62
C PRO A 10 -3.27 24.22 -15.83
N LEU A 11 -2.52 23.41 -15.09
CA LEU A 11 -3.11 22.40 -14.22
C LEU A 11 -3.57 23.02 -12.89
N PRO A 12 -4.80 22.70 -12.43
CA PRO A 12 -5.25 23.10 -11.11
C PRO A 12 -4.38 22.48 -10.01
N ALA A 13 -4.37 23.09 -8.82
CA ALA A 13 -3.71 22.51 -7.66
C ALA A 13 -4.39 21.20 -7.23
N ASN A 14 -3.62 20.32 -6.59
CA ASN A 14 -4.10 19.09 -5.93
C ASN A 14 -4.82 18.08 -6.83
N THR A 15 -4.74 18.21 -8.16
CA THR A 15 -5.30 17.26 -9.12
C THR A 15 -4.33 16.98 -10.25
N GLN A 16 -4.44 15.78 -10.83
CA GLN A 16 -3.73 15.40 -12.05
C GLN A 16 -4.62 15.54 -13.29
N HIS A 17 -5.91 15.79 -13.12
CA HIS A 17 -6.84 15.92 -14.23
C HIS A 17 -6.84 17.35 -14.79
N CYS A 18 -6.66 17.47 -16.10
CA CYS A 18 -6.77 18.75 -16.77
C CYS A 18 -8.23 19.19 -16.85
N SER A 19 -8.56 20.38 -16.33
CA SER A 19 -9.91 20.94 -16.40
C SER A 19 -10.36 21.33 -17.81
N TYR A 20 -9.46 21.31 -18.79
CA TYR A 20 -9.74 21.72 -20.17
C TYR A 20 -9.95 20.52 -21.09
N CYS A 21 -8.99 19.60 -21.15
CA CYS A 21 -9.08 18.43 -22.03
C CYS A 21 -9.44 17.13 -21.32
N GLY A 22 -9.57 17.12 -19.99
CA GLY A 22 -9.92 15.94 -19.19
C GLY A 22 -8.81 14.90 -19.04
N VAL A 23 -7.68 15.04 -19.74
CA VAL A 23 -6.58 14.07 -19.64
C VAL A 23 -6.02 14.05 -18.22
N ARG A 24 -5.71 12.84 -17.74
CA ARG A 24 -4.92 12.64 -16.53
C ARG A 24 -3.45 12.86 -16.87
N ASN A 25 -2.83 13.78 -16.16
CA ASN A 25 -1.43 14.14 -16.29
C ASN A 25 -0.68 13.36 -15.23
N ASP A 26 -0.47 12.08 -15.55
CA ASP A 26 0.39 11.20 -14.77
C ASP A 26 1.74 11.90 -14.53
N VAL A 27 2.39 11.55 -13.41
CA VAL A 27 3.69 12.14 -13.10
C VAL A 27 4.63 11.92 -14.27
N ASP A 28 4.96 13.03 -14.90
CA ASP A 28 5.89 13.04 -16.01
C ASP A 28 7.30 12.80 -15.46
N ILE A 29 7.74 11.54 -15.46
CA ILE A 29 9.11 11.16 -15.15
C ILE A 29 9.96 11.14 -16.44
N ARG A 30 9.53 11.88 -17.48
CA ARG A 30 10.29 11.98 -18.74
C ARG A 30 11.68 12.51 -18.47
N GLY A 31 12.65 11.67 -18.86
CA GLY A 31 14.08 11.89 -18.72
C GLY A 31 14.82 10.75 -18.00
N LYS A 32 14.12 9.85 -17.26
CA LYS A 32 14.80 8.84 -16.41
C LYS A 32 14.28 7.39 -16.48
N HIS A 33 13.25 7.09 -17.27
CA HIS A 33 12.70 5.72 -17.35
C HIS A 33 12.53 5.24 -18.79
N HIS A 34 13.49 5.58 -19.65
CA HIS A 34 13.72 4.71 -20.80
C HIS A 34 14.04 3.32 -20.24
N TYR A 35 13.35 2.31 -20.74
CA TYR A 35 13.69 0.94 -20.42
C TYR A 35 14.06 0.20 -21.69
N ARG A 36 14.96 -0.76 -21.55
CA ARG A 36 15.26 -1.74 -22.59
C ARG A 36 14.93 -3.12 -22.07
N VAL A 37 14.41 -3.96 -22.96
CA VAL A 37 14.23 -5.38 -22.66
C VAL A 37 15.59 -6.04 -22.75
N VAL A 38 16.06 -6.60 -21.64
CA VAL A 38 17.35 -7.30 -21.54
C VAL A 38 17.17 -8.79 -21.81
N SER A 39 16.10 -9.38 -21.27
CA SER A 39 15.72 -10.78 -21.51
C SER A 39 14.21 -10.87 -21.69
N ARG A 40 13.78 -11.76 -22.59
CA ARG A 40 12.35 -12.04 -22.83
C ARG A 40 11.86 -13.34 -22.20
N ASP A 41 12.80 -14.20 -21.84
CA ASP A 41 12.53 -15.53 -21.31
C ASP A 41 13.28 -15.67 -19.99
N THR A 42 12.56 -15.46 -18.88
CA THR A 42 13.08 -15.63 -17.53
C THR A 42 12.37 -16.79 -16.84
N PRO A 43 13.00 -17.45 -15.86
CA PRO A 43 12.35 -18.51 -15.09
C PRO A 43 11.20 -17.97 -14.22
N CYS A 44 11.08 -16.66 -14.06
CA CYS A 44 10.03 -16.02 -13.29
C CYS A 44 8.70 -16.09 -14.04
N ILE A 45 7.64 -16.52 -13.35
CA ILE A 45 6.30 -16.63 -13.93
C ILE A 45 5.37 -15.55 -13.35
N CYS A 46 4.66 -14.85 -14.23
CA CYS A 46 3.64 -13.88 -13.82
C CYS A 46 2.52 -14.56 -13.03
N PRO A 47 2.22 -14.15 -11.79
CA PRO A 47 1.20 -14.79 -10.97
C PRO A 47 -0.24 -14.46 -11.40
N GLU A 48 -0.41 -13.46 -12.26
CA GLU A 48 -1.71 -13.08 -12.81
C GLU A 48 -1.98 -13.72 -14.17
N CYS A 49 -0.98 -13.78 -15.04
CA CYS A 49 -1.13 -14.20 -16.43
C CYS A 49 -0.60 -15.60 -16.73
N ASP A 50 0.17 -16.20 -15.81
CA ASP A 50 0.83 -17.50 -15.97
C ASP A 50 1.71 -17.56 -17.23
N VAL A 51 2.47 -16.49 -17.46
CA VAL A 51 3.43 -16.36 -18.57
C VAL A 51 4.81 -15.98 -18.03
N SER A 52 5.87 -16.33 -18.76
CA SER A 52 7.24 -15.89 -18.42
C SER A 52 7.33 -14.36 -18.38
N LEU A 53 8.08 -13.84 -17.41
CA LEU A 53 8.38 -12.43 -17.29
C LEU A 53 9.55 -12.04 -18.20
N GLU A 54 9.60 -10.76 -18.53
CA GLU A 54 10.72 -10.15 -19.24
C GLU A 54 11.58 -9.37 -18.24
N THR A 55 12.90 -9.54 -18.26
CA THR A 55 13.80 -8.62 -17.55
C THR A 55 13.88 -7.33 -18.35
N ILE A 56 13.48 -6.22 -17.73
CA ILE A 56 13.70 -4.88 -18.25
C ILE A 56 14.74 -4.16 -17.42
N GLU A 57 15.57 -3.35 -18.06
CA GLU A 57 16.50 -2.46 -17.37
C GLU A 57 16.03 -1.03 -17.50
N LEU A 58 15.86 -0.37 -16.36
CA LEU A 58 15.51 1.03 -16.24
C LEU A 58 16.78 1.88 -16.28
N ASP A 59 16.77 2.92 -17.13
CA ASP A 59 17.86 3.89 -17.27
C ASP A 59 17.88 4.91 -16.12
N ILE A 60 18.12 4.40 -14.91
CA ILE A 60 18.37 5.17 -13.70
C ILE A 60 19.83 4.98 -13.25
N GLN A 61 20.29 5.76 -12.27
CA GLN A 61 21.66 5.66 -11.75
C GLN A 61 21.62 5.23 -10.27
N PRO A 62 22.17 4.04 -9.92
CA PRO A 62 22.66 2.98 -10.83
C PRO A 62 21.51 2.31 -11.63
N PRO A 63 21.78 1.68 -12.79
CA PRO A 63 20.75 0.99 -13.56
C PRO A 63 20.07 -0.10 -12.73
N LEU A 64 18.76 -0.24 -12.94
CA LEU A 64 17.93 -1.16 -12.16
C LEU A 64 17.26 -2.16 -13.10
N GLN A 65 17.49 -3.44 -12.86
CA GLN A 65 16.86 -4.52 -13.61
C GLN A 65 15.68 -5.07 -12.82
N ILE A 66 14.51 -5.10 -13.43
CA ILE A 66 13.30 -5.63 -12.81
C ILE A 66 12.57 -6.56 -13.78
N GLU A 67 11.75 -7.43 -13.24
CA GLU A 67 10.95 -8.35 -14.02
C GLU A 67 9.58 -7.72 -14.34
N ARG A 68 9.15 -7.79 -15.60
CA ARG A 68 7.91 -7.19 -16.09
C ARG A 68 7.09 -8.19 -16.87
N CYS A 69 5.79 -8.24 -16.61
CA CYS A 69 4.87 -8.99 -17.45
C CYS A 69 4.52 -8.21 -18.72
N SER A 70 4.67 -8.83 -19.88
CA SER A 70 4.29 -8.25 -21.17
C SER A 70 2.77 -8.14 -21.39
N ARG A 71 1.96 -8.85 -20.59
CA ARG A 71 0.48 -8.88 -20.72
C ARG A 71 -0.24 -7.94 -19.77
N CYS A 72 -0.05 -8.11 -18.45
CA CYS A 72 -0.73 -7.30 -17.44
C CYS A 72 0.08 -6.08 -17.00
N PHE A 73 1.35 -5.96 -17.43
CA PHE A 73 2.27 -4.91 -17.02
C PHE A 73 2.59 -4.87 -15.53
N GLY A 74 2.29 -5.95 -14.80
CA GLY A 74 2.75 -6.13 -13.43
C GLY A 74 4.27 -6.24 -13.38
N LEU A 75 4.83 -5.81 -12.26
CA LEU A 75 6.26 -5.68 -12.03
C LEU A 75 6.66 -6.47 -10.80
N PHE A 76 7.81 -7.11 -10.88
CA PHE A 76 8.43 -7.79 -9.75
C PHE A 76 9.80 -7.20 -9.48
N PHE A 77 9.98 -6.78 -8.23
CA PHE A 77 11.13 -6.07 -7.71
C PHE A 77 11.82 -6.94 -6.68
N GLN A 78 13.14 -7.05 -6.73
CA GLN A 78 13.94 -7.62 -5.67
C GLN A 78 13.85 -6.77 -4.38
N PRO A 79 14.29 -7.29 -3.22
CA PRO A 79 14.20 -6.56 -1.97
C PRO A 79 14.98 -5.23 -2.04
N GLY A 80 14.32 -4.11 -1.73
CA GLY A 80 14.93 -2.77 -1.74
C GLY A 80 14.89 -2.03 -3.09
N GLU A 81 14.47 -2.69 -4.17
CA GLU A 81 14.46 -2.07 -5.51
C GLU A 81 13.31 -1.08 -5.70
N VAL A 82 12.16 -1.31 -5.04
CA VAL A 82 11.04 -0.35 -5.04
C VAL A 82 11.50 0.98 -4.44
N GLU A 83 12.16 0.93 -3.28
CA GLU A 83 12.71 2.09 -2.60
C GLU A 83 13.75 2.80 -3.48
N SER A 84 14.67 2.04 -4.08
CA SER A 84 15.70 2.55 -4.98
C SER A 84 15.09 3.28 -6.19
N LEU A 85 14.06 2.70 -6.81
CA LEU A 85 13.36 3.34 -7.93
C LEU A 85 12.68 4.63 -7.46
N LEU A 86 11.95 4.58 -6.35
CA LEU A 86 11.26 5.74 -5.80
C LEU A 86 12.23 6.88 -5.45
N GLU A 87 13.42 6.59 -4.94
CA GLU A 87 14.47 7.58 -4.62
C GLU A 87 15.09 8.18 -5.87
N SER A 88 15.35 7.38 -6.90
CA SER A 88 15.96 7.88 -8.14
C SER A 88 14.98 8.68 -9.01
N ALA A 89 13.71 8.26 -9.02
CA ALA A 89 12.65 8.81 -9.86
C ALA A 89 12.06 10.13 -9.34
N VAL A 90 11.99 10.30 -8.01
CA VAL A 90 11.33 11.44 -7.39
C VAL A 90 12.35 12.37 -6.76
N SER A 91 12.41 13.61 -7.23
CA SER A 91 13.25 14.65 -6.61
C SER A 91 12.90 14.84 -5.14
N PRO A 92 13.85 15.29 -4.29
CA PRO A 92 13.59 15.53 -2.88
C PRO A 92 12.36 16.41 -2.66
N VAL A 93 11.44 15.92 -1.82
CA VAL A 93 10.21 16.61 -1.41
C VAL A 93 10.37 17.05 0.04
N PHE A 94 9.90 18.24 0.37
CA PHE A 94 10.02 18.82 1.71
C PHE A 94 8.67 19.11 2.37
N GLU A 95 7.57 19.03 1.62
CA GLU A 95 6.22 19.34 2.07
C GLU A 95 5.28 18.15 1.87
N ILE A 96 4.24 18.06 2.71
CA ILE A 96 3.22 17.02 2.62
C ILE A 96 1.95 17.65 2.07
N ASN A 97 1.49 17.18 0.92
CA ASN A 97 0.22 17.58 0.33
C ASN A 97 -0.84 16.51 0.58
N LEU A 98 -1.55 16.62 1.72
CA LEU A 98 -2.56 15.64 2.13
C LEU A 98 -3.76 15.56 1.18
N GLU A 99 -4.17 16.68 0.59
CA GLU A 99 -5.29 16.73 -0.35
C GLU A 99 -4.95 16.00 -1.65
N LEU A 100 -3.75 16.27 -2.21
CA LEU A 100 -3.27 15.56 -3.39
C LEU A 100 -3.12 14.06 -3.12
N ILE A 101 -2.61 13.65 -1.95
CA ILE A 101 -2.55 12.22 -1.56
C ILE A 101 -3.96 11.60 -1.56
N GLY A 102 -4.93 12.30 -0.98
CA GLY A 102 -6.33 11.86 -0.98
C GLY A 102 -6.89 11.69 -2.39
N ASN A 103 -6.64 12.67 -3.27
CA ASN A 103 -7.11 12.65 -4.65
C ASN A 103 -6.43 11.55 -5.48
N ILE A 104 -5.11 11.35 -5.32
CA ILE A 104 -4.37 10.23 -5.95
C ILE A 104 -5.03 8.89 -5.59
N ASN A 105 -5.33 8.70 -4.30
CA ASN A 105 -5.96 7.47 -3.83
C ASN A 105 -7.36 7.32 -4.41
N ASN A 106 -8.21 8.35 -4.40
CA ASN A 106 -9.55 8.26 -4.98
C ASN A 106 -9.53 7.98 -6.49
N ASP A 107 -8.59 8.58 -7.23
CA ASP A 107 -8.48 8.43 -8.68
C ASP A 107 -8.01 7.03 -9.10
N ARG A 108 -7.11 6.42 -8.32
CA ARG A 108 -6.48 5.13 -8.67
C ARG A 108 -7.09 3.93 -7.95
N TYR A 109 -7.77 4.15 -6.83
CA TYR A 109 -8.34 3.07 -6.04
C TYR A 109 -9.47 2.36 -6.80
N ARG A 110 -9.35 1.04 -6.89
CA ARG A 110 -10.36 0.18 -7.52
C ARG A 110 -11.13 -0.58 -6.44
N THR A 111 -12.36 -0.16 -6.20
CA THR A 111 -13.29 -0.82 -5.25
C THR A 111 -13.82 -2.15 -5.75
N ASP A 112 -13.73 -2.42 -7.04
CA ASP A 112 -14.41 -3.52 -7.74
C ASP A 112 -13.55 -4.77 -7.95
N ARG A 113 -12.27 -4.74 -7.56
CA ARG A 113 -11.38 -5.90 -7.75
C ARG A 113 -11.53 -6.92 -6.62
N PRO A 114 -11.82 -8.19 -6.93
CA PRO A 114 -11.83 -9.24 -5.93
C PRO A 114 -10.41 -9.43 -5.36
N VAL A 115 -10.33 -9.73 -4.06
CA VAL A 115 -9.07 -10.03 -3.39
C VAL A 115 -8.54 -11.37 -3.89
N LYS A 116 -7.38 -11.36 -4.56
CA LYS A 116 -6.62 -12.54 -4.98
C LYS A 116 -5.29 -12.57 -4.25
N TYR A 117 -4.86 -13.74 -3.80
CA TYR A 117 -3.53 -13.96 -3.25
C TYR A 117 -2.62 -14.50 -4.33
N LEU A 118 -1.47 -13.85 -4.52
CA LEU A 118 -0.55 -14.15 -5.61
C LEU A 118 0.59 -15.06 -5.14
N LYS A 119 1.07 -15.90 -6.06
CA LYS A 119 2.28 -16.70 -5.86
C LYS A 119 3.51 -15.86 -6.21
N CYS A 120 4.62 -16.10 -5.52
CA CYS A 120 5.89 -15.46 -5.85
C CYS A 120 6.37 -15.91 -7.24
N PRO A 121 6.75 -15.00 -8.15
CA PRO A 121 7.26 -15.36 -9.47
C PRO A 121 8.46 -16.32 -9.45
N GLU A 122 9.30 -16.22 -8.41
CA GLU A 122 10.50 -17.05 -8.25
C GLU A 122 10.21 -18.38 -7.55
N CYS A 123 9.73 -18.35 -6.30
CA CYS A 123 9.59 -19.58 -5.49
C CYS A 123 8.19 -20.19 -5.46
N GLN A 124 7.21 -19.57 -6.11
CA GLN A 124 5.83 -20.06 -6.23
C GLN A 124 5.04 -20.19 -4.90
N ASN A 125 5.61 -19.76 -3.78
CA ASN A 125 4.92 -19.64 -2.51
C ASN A 125 3.96 -18.44 -2.49
N ILE A 126 2.86 -18.55 -1.76
CA ILE A 126 1.89 -17.45 -1.60
C ILE A 126 2.57 -16.24 -0.93
N MET A 127 2.39 -15.06 -1.52
CA MET A 127 2.90 -13.79 -1.02
C MET A 127 1.96 -13.16 0.01
N ASN A 128 2.52 -12.34 0.89
CA ASN A 128 1.75 -11.61 1.89
C ASN A 128 1.29 -10.27 1.31
N ARG A 129 0.00 -9.97 1.44
CA ARG A 129 -0.53 -8.65 1.07
C ARG A 129 -0.21 -7.64 2.16
N VAL A 130 0.52 -6.58 1.81
CA VAL A 130 1.00 -5.55 2.75
C VAL A 130 0.69 -4.18 2.18
N ALA A 131 0.09 -3.29 2.99
CA ALA A 131 -0.07 -1.89 2.60
C ALA A 131 1.31 -1.21 2.52
N TYR A 132 1.64 -0.58 1.38
CA TYR A 132 2.94 0.05 1.18
C TYR A 132 2.97 1.44 1.79
N GLY A 133 3.53 1.62 2.98
CA GLY A 133 3.59 2.95 3.61
C GLY A 133 2.23 3.54 4.02
N HIS A 134 2.25 4.57 4.85
CA HIS A 134 1.01 5.17 5.35
C HIS A 134 0.31 6.00 4.28
N ARG A 135 -0.98 5.74 4.05
CA ARG A 135 -1.86 6.46 3.09
C ARG A 135 -1.39 6.44 1.63
N SER A 136 -0.60 5.45 1.22
CA SER A 136 -0.28 5.26 -0.20
C SER A 136 -1.46 4.79 -1.02
N GLY A 137 -2.43 4.10 -0.41
CA GLY A 137 -3.53 3.46 -1.14
C GLY A 137 -3.12 2.22 -1.95
N VAL A 138 -1.85 1.80 -1.87
CA VAL A 138 -1.30 0.65 -2.61
C VAL A 138 -1.08 -0.53 -1.68
N VAL A 139 -1.49 -1.73 -2.12
CA VAL A 139 -1.31 -2.99 -1.40
C VAL A 139 -0.43 -3.89 -2.24
N ILE A 140 0.81 -4.08 -1.78
CA ILE A 140 1.80 -4.90 -2.46
C ILE A 140 1.69 -6.37 -2.04
N ASP A 141 2.10 -7.27 -2.93
CA ASP A 141 2.27 -8.68 -2.62
C ASP A 141 3.75 -8.98 -2.37
N GLN A 142 4.10 -9.29 -1.12
CA GLN A 142 5.48 -9.45 -0.67
C GLN A 142 5.85 -10.91 -0.40
N CYS A 143 6.89 -11.38 -1.09
CA CYS A 143 7.69 -12.54 -0.71
C CYS A 143 8.82 -12.10 0.21
N LYS A 144 8.92 -12.68 1.41
CA LYS A 144 9.95 -12.30 2.40
C LYS A 144 11.39 -12.55 1.94
N ILE A 145 11.58 -13.45 0.97
CA ILE A 145 12.90 -13.88 0.51
C ILE A 145 13.25 -13.18 -0.81
N HIS A 146 12.35 -13.22 -1.79
CA HIS A 146 12.67 -12.88 -3.18
C HIS A 146 12.33 -11.45 -3.58
N GLY A 147 11.30 -10.83 -2.98
CA GLY A 147 10.90 -9.49 -3.43
C GLY A 147 9.42 -9.16 -3.32
N VAL A 148 9.02 -8.17 -4.11
CA VAL A 148 7.70 -7.55 -4.09
C VAL A 148 7.10 -7.54 -5.49
N TRP A 149 5.85 -7.94 -5.58
CA TRP A 149 5.02 -7.79 -6.77
C TRP A 149 4.15 -6.53 -6.65
N LEU A 150 4.12 -5.76 -7.74
CA LEU A 150 3.21 -4.63 -7.94
C LEU A 150 2.37 -4.87 -9.19
N ASP A 151 1.07 -4.65 -9.08
CA ASP A 151 0.18 -4.72 -10.22
C ASP A 151 0.41 -3.58 -11.21
N GLY A 152 -0.08 -3.76 -12.43
CA GLY A 152 0.01 -2.76 -13.49
C GLY A 152 -0.53 -1.40 -13.04
N GLY A 153 0.37 -0.40 -13.01
CA GLY A 153 0.05 0.98 -12.64
C GLY A 153 0.25 1.33 -11.15
N GLU A 154 0.48 0.36 -10.27
CA GLU A 154 0.73 0.63 -8.84
C GLU A 154 2.05 1.35 -8.61
N ILE A 155 3.08 1.07 -9.42
CA ILE A 155 4.35 1.81 -9.31
C ILE A 155 4.16 3.30 -9.61
N THR A 156 3.34 3.65 -10.61
CA THR A 156 3.00 5.04 -10.94
C THR A 156 2.22 5.70 -9.80
N HIS A 157 1.34 4.95 -9.13
CA HIS A 157 0.65 5.40 -7.92
C HIS A 157 1.65 5.75 -6.81
N LEU A 158 2.62 4.87 -6.53
CA LEU A 158 3.64 5.13 -5.51
C LEU A 158 4.52 6.33 -5.84
N LEU A 159 4.87 6.52 -7.11
CA LEU A 159 5.64 7.68 -7.57
C LEU A 159 4.87 8.99 -7.34
N GLU A 160 3.58 9.01 -7.66
CA GLU A 160 2.68 10.14 -7.40
C GLU A 160 2.54 10.43 -5.91
N TRP A 161 2.32 9.38 -5.11
CA TRP A 161 2.21 9.46 -3.67
C TRP A 161 3.50 10.01 -3.05
N LYS A 162 4.68 9.54 -3.46
CA LYS A 162 5.97 10.03 -2.98
C LYS A 162 6.18 11.50 -3.37
N LYS A 163 5.85 11.88 -4.61
CA LYS A 163 5.93 13.27 -5.09
C LYS A 163 5.03 14.21 -4.29
N ALA A 164 3.89 13.73 -3.79
CA ALA A 164 3.00 14.49 -2.91
C ALA A 164 3.47 14.55 -1.43
N GLY A 165 4.66 14.02 -1.11
CA GLY A 165 5.21 13.99 0.25
C GLY A 165 4.74 12.80 1.08
N GLY A 166 4.20 11.77 0.44
CA GLY A 166 3.66 10.57 1.09
C GLY A 166 4.69 9.82 1.94
N GLN A 167 5.93 9.70 1.46
CA GLN A 167 7.02 9.04 2.22
C GLN A 167 7.27 9.72 3.57
N ILE A 168 7.36 11.07 3.57
CA ILE A 168 7.57 11.86 4.79
C ILE A 168 6.44 11.60 5.80
N LEU A 169 5.19 11.51 5.30
CA LEU A 169 4.04 11.18 6.13
C LEU A 169 4.12 9.76 6.70
N ALA A 170 4.54 8.79 5.89
CA ALA A 170 4.71 7.41 6.31
C ALA A 170 5.77 7.26 7.38
N ASP A 171 6.95 7.87 7.19
CA ASP A 171 8.06 7.79 8.13
C ASP A 171 7.68 8.42 9.48
N LYS A 172 7.03 9.59 9.47
CA LYS A 172 6.48 10.22 10.70
C LYS A 172 5.54 9.27 11.44
N LYS A 173 4.63 8.62 10.71
CA LYS A 173 3.65 7.69 11.30
C LYS A 173 4.28 6.41 11.82
N LEU A 174 5.33 5.92 11.17
CA LEU A 174 6.10 4.78 11.66
C LEU A 174 6.80 5.13 12.98
N GLN A 175 7.50 6.27 13.02
CA GLN A 175 8.17 6.78 14.23
C GLN A 175 7.20 6.97 15.40
N GLU A 176 6.03 7.58 15.15
CA GLU A 176 4.98 7.72 16.17
C GLU A 176 4.53 6.36 16.74
N ARG A 177 4.38 5.35 15.87
CA ARG A 177 3.98 3.99 16.28
C ARG A 177 5.07 3.31 17.10
N GLU A 178 6.33 3.45 16.70
CA GLU A 178 7.47 2.90 17.44
C GLU A 178 7.63 3.55 18.80
N GLN A 179 7.49 4.88 18.89
CA GLN A 179 7.52 5.59 20.17
C GLN A 179 6.39 5.12 21.10
N LYS A 180 5.16 4.96 20.58
CA LYS A 180 4.05 4.41 21.35
C LYS A 180 4.32 2.98 21.85
N ARG A 181 4.95 2.13 21.03
CA ARG A 181 5.33 0.76 21.43
C ARG A 181 6.43 0.74 22.50
N ARG A 182 7.32 1.73 22.51
CA ARG A 182 8.43 1.86 23.49
C ARG A 182 8.00 2.48 24.81
N ARG A 183 6.88 3.22 24.87
CA ARG A 183 6.35 3.74 26.14
C ARG A 183 5.85 2.56 26.98
N PRO A 184 6.38 2.35 28.19
CA PRO A 184 5.84 1.32 29.08
C PRO A 184 4.37 1.63 29.35
N ALA A 185 3.52 0.61 29.32
CA ALA A 185 2.15 0.74 29.80
C ALA A 185 2.22 1.28 31.22
N SER A 186 1.59 2.42 31.50
CA SER A 186 1.56 2.97 32.85
C SER A 186 0.93 1.93 33.79
N PRO A 187 1.66 1.38 34.77
CA PRO A 187 1.05 0.49 35.74
C PRO A 187 0.22 1.37 36.67
N GLY A 188 -1.11 1.22 36.65
CA GLY A 188 -1.97 1.78 37.71
C GLY A 188 -3.00 2.84 37.33
N ARG A 189 -3.58 2.84 36.12
CA ARG A 189 -4.86 3.57 35.88
C ARG A 189 -6.00 2.71 35.35
N ASP A 190 -5.70 1.58 34.70
CA ASP A 190 -6.74 0.74 34.09
C ASP A 190 -7.35 -0.27 35.09
N VAL A 191 -6.63 -0.65 36.15
CA VAL A 191 -7.14 -1.62 37.16
C VAL A 191 -8.17 -0.96 38.08
N ASP A 192 -7.91 0.27 38.54
CA ASP A 192 -8.84 1.02 39.40
C ASP A 192 -10.15 1.34 38.66
N ASN A 193 -10.05 1.69 37.36
CA ASN A 193 -11.22 1.99 36.52
C ASN A 193 -12.07 0.75 36.20
N LEU A 194 -11.47 -0.46 36.21
CA LEU A 194 -12.21 -1.73 36.06
C LEU A 194 -12.91 -2.15 37.36
N LEU A 195 -12.23 -2.03 38.51
CA LEU A 195 -12.81 -2.33 39.82
C LEU A 195 -13.98 -1.41 40.16
N GLU A 196 -13.89 -0.12 39.82
CA GLU A 196 -14.95 0.86 40.03
C GLU A 196 -16.18 0.63 39.12
N ARG A 197 -15.98 -0.04 37.98
CA ARG A 197 -17.06 -0.42 37.05
C ARG A 197 -17.78 -1.70 37.47
N CYS A 198 -17.08 -2.64 38.11
CA CYS A 198 -17.65 -3.87 38.67
C CYS A 198 -18.30 -3.68 40.06
N SER A 199 -18.04 -2.57 40.74
CA SER A 199 -18.55 -2.30 42.09
C SER A 199 -19.93 -1.62 42.11
N LYS A 200 -20.54 -1.36 40.94
CA LYS A 200 -21.92 -0.88 40.88
C LYS A 200 -22.86 -2.07 41.05
N PRO A 201 -23.78 -2.07 42.02
CA PRO A 201 -24.69 -3.18 42.21
C PRO A 201 -25.57 -3.36 40.96
N ALA A 202 -25.44 -4.52 40.31
CA ALA A 202 -26.36 -4.95 39.28
C ALA A 202 -27.78 -5.03 39.86
N SER A 203 -28.76 -4.53 39.10
CA SER A 203 -30.16 -4.59 39.51
C SER A 203 -30.64 -6.05 39.57
N LYS A 204 -31.56 -6.37 40.49
CA LYS A 204 -32.12 -7.73 40.72
C LYS A 204 -32.60 -8.45 39.46
N SER A 205 -32.91 -7.73 38.38
CA SER A 205 -33.41 -8.30 37.12
C SER A 205 -32.37 -9.05 36.29
N GLU A 206 -31.07 -8.76 36.47
CA GLU A 206 -30.01 -9.38 35.66
C GLU A 206 -29.60 -10.76 36.18
N PHE A 207 -29.80 -11.06 37.47
CA PHE A 207 -29.45 -12.35 38.06
C PHE A 207 -30.44 -13.47 37.69
N GLU A 208 -31.73 -13.17 37.53
CA GLU A 208 -32.76 -14.17 37.16
C GLU A 208 -32.59 -14.67 35.71
N LEU A 209 -32.08 -13.82 34.80
CA LEU A 209 -31.91 -14.19 33.40
C LEU A 209 -30.70 -15.13 33.19
N VAL A 210 -29.63 -14.95 33.97
CA VAL A 210 -28.40 -15.74 33.84
C VAL A 210 -28.58 -17.16 34.39
N GLU A 211 -29.32 -17.34 35.48
CA GLU A 211 -29.70 -18.68 35.97
C GLU A 211 -30.56 -19.43 34.96
N SER A 212 -31.54 -18.74 34.34
CA SER A 212 -32.43 -19.37 33.36
C SER A 212 -31.71 -19.82 32.08
N ILE A 213 -30.64 -19.12 31.69
CA ILE A 213 -29.82 -19.49 30.51
C ILE A 213 -28.89 -20.66 30.84
N ALA A 214 -28.29 -20.66 32.05
CA ALA A 214 -27.43 -21.75 32.50
C ALA A 214 -28.19 -23.08 32.61
N ASP A 215 -29.42 -23.06 33.14
CA ASP A 215 -30.28 -24.24 33.23
C ASP A 215 -30.76 -24.73 31.85
N PHE A 216 -30.96 -23.81 30.90
CA PHE A 216 -31.34 -24.18 29.53
C PHE A 216 -30.18 -24.87 28.79
N ILE A 217 -28.95 -24.36 28.95
CA ILE A 217 -27.76 -24.97 28.35
C ILE A 217 -27.52 -26.37 28.93
N PHE A 218 -27.72 -26.57 30.24
CA PHE A 218 -27.51 -27.88 30.87
C PHE A 218 -28.50 -28.96 30.41
N ARG A 219 -29.72 -28.58 30.01
CA ARG A 219 -30.75 -29.51 29.49
C ARG A 219 -30.56 -29.91 28.02
N VAL A 220 -29.82 -29.13 27.24
CA VAL A 220 -29.59 -29.40 25.80
C VAL A 220 -28.46 -30.41 25.58
N PHE A 221 -27.62 -30.66 26.59
CA PHE A 221 -26.45 -31.54 26.50
C PHE A 221 -26.58 -32.85 27.31
N GLN A 222 -27.80 -33.35 27.54
CA GLN A 222 -28.06 -34.70 28.07
C GLN A 222 -28.92 -35.52 27.11
#